data_AF-A0A0S7WEE0-F1
#
_entry.id   AF-A0A0S7WEE0-F1
#
_cell.length_a   1.000
_cell.length_b   1.000
_cell.length_c   1.000
_cell.angle_alpha   90.00
_cell.angle_beta   90.00
_cell.angle_gamma   90.00
#
_symmetry.space_group_name_H-M   'P 1'
#
loop_
_entity.id
_entity.type
_entity.pdbx_description
1 polymer ?
#
loop_
_entity_poly.entity_id
_entity_poly.type
_entity_poly.pdbx_seq_one_letter_code
_entity_poly.pdbx_strand_id
1 'polypeptide(L)'
;ILRVQGPEAVQLYLVEEIQKVYRSQGVNINDKHIEVIVRQMLRRVQVDSPGDTALLPGELVDRFRFEEVNAKVLAEGGEPATAQPVLLGVTKASLNTDSFLAAASFQETTRILTEAAVNGAVDHLLGLKENVIIGKLIPARARVTVPERRTVAEFMVPPGLLAGGEGEPEEGELVGEAAQGLTEELSALAIAFQVPPGEEGLVEEPGEEPVGGPGEEPNEGSGEGPVEGPGEEAVAEPDSE
;
A
#
# COMPACT_ATOMS: atom_id res chain seq x y z
N ILE A 1 -19.04 15.77 -18.69
CA ILE A 1 -17.91 16.74 -18.60
C ILE A 1 -16.74 16.26 -19.45
N LEU A 2 -16.11 15.12 -19.15
CA LEU A 2 -14.92 14.62 -19.88
C LEU A 2 -15.05 14.62 -21.40
N ARG A 3 -16.11 14.00 -21.92
CA ARG A 3 -16.36 13.85 -23.36
C ARG A 3 -16.58 15.18 -24.11
N VAL A 4 -16.97 16.24 -23.40
CA VAL A 4 -17.40 17.51 -24.02
C VAL A 4 -16.40 18.63 -23.78
N GLN A 5 -15.88 18.74 -22.55
CA GLN A 5 -15.03 19.85 -22.11
C GLN A 5 -13.56 19.44 -21.90
N GLY A 6 -13.23 18.15 -22.05
CA GLY A 6 -11.86 17.64 -21.90
C GLY A 6 -11.47 17.28 -20.45
N PRO A 7 -10.25 16.74 -20.27
CA PRO A 7 -9.76 16.25 -18.98
C PRO A 7 -9.49 17.37 -17.97
N GLU A 8 -9.06 18.56 -18.41
CA GLU A 8 -8.77 19.71 -17.54
C GLU A 8 -10.04 20.20 -16.83
N ALA A 9 -11.15 20.29 -17.56
CA ALA A 9 -12.45 20.68 -17.00
C ALA A 9 -12.95 19.68 -15.95
N VAL A 10 -12.70 18.39 -16.16
CA VAL A 10 -13.05 17.34 -15.19
C VAL A 10 -12.18 17.44 -13.94
N GLN A 11 -10.89 17.70 -14.09
CA GLN A 11 -9.98 17.88 -12.95
C GLN A 11 -10.46 19.03 -12.07
N LEU A 12 -10.72 20.19 -12.67
CA LEU A 12 -11.20 21.36 -11.93
C LEU A 12 -12.52 21.07 -11.22
N TYR A 13 -13.49 20.48 -11.93
CA TYR A 13 -14.78 20.10 -11.36
C TYR A 13 -14.62 19.17 -10.15
N LEU A 14 -13.80 18.11 -10.26
CA LEU A 14 -13.61 17.16 -9.16
C LEU A 14 -12.92 17.80 -7.95
N VAL A 15 -11.90 18.64 -8.18
CA VAL A 15 -11.21 19.35 -7.10
C VAL A 15 -12.17 20.27 -6.37
N GLU A 16 -12.96 21.07 -7.09
CA GLU A 16 -13.93 21.98 -6.49
C GLU A 16 -15.01 21.26 -5.68
N GLU A 17 -15.59 20.18 -6.22
CA GLU A 17 -16.65 19.43 -5.54
C GLU A 17 -16.14 18.72 -4.28
N ILE A 18 -14.98 18.07 -4.35
CA ILE A 18 -14.37 17.41 -3.19
C ILE A 18 -14.03 18.46 -2.12
N GLN A 19 -13.46 19.58 -2.53
CA GLN A 19 -13.05 20.64 -1.62
C GLN A 19 -14.23 21.33 -0.93
N LYS A 20 -15.38 21.47 -1.61
CA LYS A 20 -16.62 21.99 -0.99
C LYS A 20 -17.07 21.13 0.20
N VAL A 21 -16.99 19.79 0.07
CA VAL A 21 -17.36 18.87 1.14
C VAL A 21 -16.42 19.00 2.34
N TYR A 22 -15.10 19.00 2.12
CA TYR A 22 -14.14 19.16 3.21
C TYR A 22 -14.26 20.53 3.91
N ARG A 23 -14.43 21.61 3.14
CA ARG A 23 -14.67 22.95 3.69
C ARG A 23 -15.95 23.01 4.51
N SER A 24 -17.03 22.34 4.07
CA SER A 24 -18.28 22.29 4.84
C SER A 24 -18.16 21.56 6.18
N GLN A 25 -17.21 20.64 6.30
CA GLN A 25 -16.89 19.93 7.54
C GLN A 25 -15.83 20.67 8.39
N GLY A 26 -15.40 21.86 7.96
CA GLY A 26 -14.37 22.65 8.63
C GLY A 26 -12.94 22.11 8.46
N VAL A 27 -12.73 21.13 7.57
CA VAL A 27 -11.42 20.53 7.32
C VAL A 27 -10.73 21.29 6.19
N ASN A 28 -9.52 21.79 6.47
CA ASN A 28 -8.71 22.48 5.47
C ASN A 28 -7.71 21.50 4.83
N ILE A 29 -7.88 21.23 3.53
CA ILE A 29 -7.00 20.38 2.73
C ILE A 29 -6.44 21.20 1.56
N ASN A 30 -5.15 21.04 1.26
CA ASN A 30 -4.54 21.67 0.10
C ASN A 30 -4.98 20.97 -1.19
N ASP A 31 -5.43 21.75 -2.17
CA ASP A 31 -5.93 21.27 -3.47
C ASP A 31 -4.92 20.35 -4.18
N LYS A 32 -3.61 20.56 -4.00
CA LYS A 32 -2.54 19.73 -4.57
C LYS A 32 -2.68 18.24 -4.23
N HIS A 33 -3.18 17.90 -3.04
CA HIS A 33 -3.37 16.50 -2.65
C HIS A 33 -4.48 15.85 -3.48
N ILE A 34 -5.58 16.58 -3.69
CA ILE A 34 -6.72 16.12 -4.48
C ILE A 34 -6.31 16.02 -5.96
N GLU A 35 -5.62 17.03 -6.48
CA GLU A 35 -5.11 17.05 -7.86
C GLU A 35 -4.24 15.83 -8.18
N VAL A 36 -3.34 15.45 -7.27
CA VAL A 36 -2.47 14.27 -7.47
C VAL A 36 -3.29 12.99 -7.58
N ILE A 37 -4.37 12.85 -6.80
CA ILE A 37 -5.27 11.68 -6.86
C ILE A 37 -6.07 11.70 -8.17
N VAL A 38 -6.69 12.82 -8.52
CA VAL A 38 -7.49 12.96 -9.74
C VAL A 38 -6.63 12.76 -10.99
N ARG A 39 -5.37 13.20 -10.95
CA ARG A 39 -4.40 12.92 -12.02
C ARG A 39 -4.20 11.41 -12.24
N GLN A 40 -4.17 10.60 -11.18
CA GLN A 40 -4.08 9.14 -11.34
C GLN A 40 -5.37 8.55 -11.93
N MET A 41 -6.53 9.13 -11.61
CA MET A 41 -7.82 8.68 -12.16
C MET A 41 -7.96 8.94 -13.67
N LEU A 42 -7.24 9.92 -14.22
CA LEU A 42 -7.26 10.29 -15.66
C LEU A 42 -6.01 9.83 -16.43
N ARG A 43 -5.20 8.93 -15.85
CA ARG A 43 -3.91 8.52 -16.41
C ARG A 43 -4.02 7.60 -17.64
N ARG A 44 -5.17 6.94 -17.82
CA ARG A 44 -5.41 5.94 -18.87
C ARG A 44 -6.23 6.54 -20.02
N VAL A 45 -5.96 6.04 -21.23
CA VAL A 45 -6.74 6.30 -22.44
C VAL A 45 -7.23 4.97 -23.01
N GLN A 46 -8.42 4.99 -23.60
CA GLN A 46 -8.98 3.84 -24.32
C GLN A 46 -8.78 4.05 -25.82
N VAL A 47 -8.17 3.06 -26.47
CA VAL A 47 -7.90 3.10 -27.91
C VAL A 47 -9.22 2.96 -28.68
N ASP A 48 -9.49 3.90 -29.58
CA ASP A 48 -10.63 3.85 -30.51
C ASP A 48 -10.23 3.13 -31.81
N SER A 49 -9.16 3.61 -32.45
CA SER A 49 -8.60 3.06 -33.69
C SER A 49 -7.10 2.85 -33.51
N PRO A 50 -6.55 1.68 -33.86
CA PRO A 50 -5.14 1.37 -33.66
C PRO A 50 -4.21 1.98 -34.72
N GLY A 51 -4.74 2.41 -35.88
CA GLY A 51 -3.90 2.85 -37.01
C GLY A 51 -2.88 1.78 -37.40
N ASP A 52 -1.63 2.19 -37.59
CA ASP A 52 -0.47 1.31 -37.85
C ASP A 52 0.26 0.88 -36.55
N THR A 53 -0.29 1.20 -35.37
CA THR A 53 0.31 0.79 -34.09
C THR A 53 -0.01 -0.67 -33.76
N ALA A 54 0.75 -1.26 -32.82
CA ALA A 54 0.49 -2.59 -32.29
C ALA A 54 -0.60 -2.61 -31.19
N LEU A 55 -1.31 -1.49 -30.97
CA LEU A 55 -2.36 -1.40 -29.96
C LEU A 55 -3.65 -2.07 -30.44
N LEU A 56 -4.49 -2.49 -29.49
CA LEU A 56 -5.78 -3.11 -29.81
C LEU A 56 -6.94 -2.11 -29.62
N PRO A 57 -7.99 -2.15 -30.48
CA PRO A 57 -9.21 -1.39 -30.25
C PRO A 57 -9.82 -1.75 -28.88
N GLY A 58 -10.17 -0.74 -28.10
CA GLY A 58 -10.75 -0.88 -26.75
C GLY A 58 -9.71 -1.12 -25.63
N GLU A 59 -8.43 -1.26 -25.95
CA GLU A 59 -7.35 -1.44 -24.98
C GLU A 59 -7.18 -0.20 -24.08
N LEU A 60 -6.96 -0.42 -22.78
CA LEU A 60 -6.67 0.64 -21.81
C LEU A 60 -5.16 0.81 -21.62
N VAL A 61 -4.60 1.85 -22.21
CA VAL A 61 -3.16 2.12 -22.22
C VAL A 61 -2.85 3.34 -21.36
N ASP A 62 -1.68 3.35 -20.72
CA ASP A 62 -1.17 4.57 -20.08
C ASP A 62 -1.00 5.69 -21.12
N ARG A 63 -1.46 6.89 -20.78
CA ARG A 63 -1.45 8.03 -21.71
C ARG A 63 -0.04 8.34 -22.24
N PHE A 64 0.99 8.28 -21.39
CA PHE A 64 2.36 8.57 -21.81
C PHE A 64 2.88 7.50 -22.76
N ARG A 65 2.62 6.22 -22.45
CA ARG A 65 2.95 5.11 -23.35
C ARG A 65 2.25 5.23 -24.70
N PHE A 66 0.96 5.60 -24.70
CA PHE A 66 0.20 5.84 -25.92
C PHE A 66 0.82 6.96 -26.77
N GLU A 67 1.15 8.10 -26.15
CA GLU A 67 1.81 9.23 -26.80
C GLU A 67 3.18 8.83 -27.38
N GLU A 68 3.97 8.03 -26.66
CA GLU A 68 5.27 7.51 -27.14
C GLU A 68 5.14 6.57 -28.33
N VAL A 69 4.17 5.64 -28.31
CA VAL A 69 3.93 4.69 -29.41
C VAL A 69 3.50 5.45 -30.67
N ASN A 70 2.58 6.39 -30.53
CA ASN A 70 2.13 7.22 -31.64
C ASN A 70 3.24 8.10 -32.21
N ALA A 71 4.09 8.68 -31.35
CA ALA A 71 5.21 9.49 -31.81
C ALA A 71 6.19 8.68 -32.67
N LYS A 72 6.41 7.40 -32.36
CA LYS A 72 7.25 6.49 -33.17
C LYS A 72 6.64 6.21 -34.53
N VAL A 73 5.36 5.81 -34.58
CA VAL A 73 4.66 5.51 -35.84
C VAL A 73 4.59 6.74 -36.74
N LEU A 74 4.32 7.92 -36.17
CA LEU A 74 4.34 9.19 -36.90
C LEU A 74 5.72 9.51 -37.49
N ALA A 75 6.80 9.22 -36.76
CA ALA A 75 8.16 9.43 -37.25
C ALA A 75 8.53 8.48 -38.40
N GLU A 76 7.93 7.28 -38.42
CA GLU A 76 8.05 6.30 -39.50
C GLU A 76 7.13 6.60 -40.69
N GLY A 77 6.25 7.60 -40.56
CA GLY A 77 5.31 8.04 -41.62
C GLY A 77 4.00 7.24 -41.68
N GLY A 78 3.72 6.42 -40.67
CA GLY A 78 2.46 5.67 -40.55
C GLY A 78 1.32 6.47 -39.94
N GLU A 79 0.13 5.85 -39.89
CA GLU A 79 -1.06 6.41 -39.27
C GLU A 79 -1.07 6.16 -37.74
N PRO A 80 -1.09 7.20 -36.89
CA PRO A 80 -1.12 7.02 -35.44
C PRO A 80 -2.46 6.46 -34.96
N ALA A 81 -2.45 5.80 -33.80
CA ALA A 81 -3.68 5.40 -33.13
C ALA A 81 -4.47 6.60 -32.61
N THR A 82 -5.79 6.49 -32.58
CA THR A 82 -6.69 7.43 -31.92
C THR A 82 -7.23 6.84 -30.62
N ALA A 83 -7.34 7.65 -29.57
CA ALA A 83 -7.84 7.20 -28.27
C ALA A 83 -8.63 8.30 -27.58
N GLN A 84 -9.50 7.91 -26.65
CA GLN A 84 -10.25 8.82 -25.78
C GLN A 84 -9.78 8.70 -24.34
N PRO A 85 -9.66 9.82 -23.60
CA PRO A 85 -9.34 9.77 -22.18
C PRO A 85 -10.47 9.10 -21.40
N VAL A 86 -10.11 8.26 -20.42
CA VAL A 86 -11.07 7.57 -19.56
C VAL A 86 -10.85 7.97 -18.11
N LEU A 87 -11.92 8.36 -17.42
CA LEU A 87 -11.90 8.57 -15.98
C LEU A 87 -12.16 7.24 -15.26
N LEU A 88 -11.15 6.74 -14.55
CA LEU A 88 -11.24 5.54 -13.73
C LEU A 88 -11.48 5.91 -12.26
N GLY A 89 -12.32 5.16 -11.57
CA GLY A 89 -12.39 5.22 -10.11
C GLY A 89 -11.06 4.80 -9.48
N VAL A 90 -10.77 5.26 -8.25
CA VAL A 90 -9.48 5.02 -7.56
C VAL A 90 -9.12 3.53 -7.51
N THR A 91 -10.09 2.66 -7.21
CA THR A 91 -9.90 1.20 -7.19
C THR A 91 -9.51 0.66 -8.58
N LYS A 92 -10.24 1.05 -9.63
CA LYS A 92 -9.92 0.62 -11.01
C LYS A 92 -8.58 1.18 -11.48
N ALA A 93 -8.26 2.43 -11.17
CA ALA A 93 -6.98 3.03 -11.51
C ALA A 93 -5.81 2.29 -10.83
N SER A 94 -6.00 1.85 -9.57
CA SER A 94 -5.00 1.09 -8.81
C SER A 94 -4.80 -0.33 -9.34
N LEU A 95 -5.86 -0.97 -9.82
CA LEU A 95 -5.79 -2.29 -10.47
C LEU A 95 -5.17 -2.23 -11.86
N ASN A 96 -5.35 -1.12 -12.59
CA ASN A 96 -4.77 -0.88 -13.91
C ASN A 96 -3.43 -0.13 -13.81
N THR A 97 -2.56 -0.53 -12.88
CA THR A 97 -1.16 -0.09 -12.84
C THR A 97 -0.31 -0.98 -13.74
N ASP A 98 0.87 -0.52 -14.16
CA ASP A 98 1.75 -1.28 -15.06
C ASP A 98 2.46 -2.45 -14.36
N SER A 99 2.60 -2.38 -13.04
CA SER A 99 3.17 -3.47 -12.22
C SER A 99 2.09 -4.45 -11.79
N PHE A 100 2.19 -5.69 -12.25
CA PHE A 100 1.28 -6.75 -11.80
C PHE A 100 1.53 -7.11 -10.32
N LEU A 101 2.75 -6.94 -9.80
CA LEU A 101 3.05 -7.16 -8.37
C LEU A 101 2.35 -6.11 -7.50
N ALA A 102 2.41 -4.84 -7.90
CA ALA A 102 1.71 -3.76 -7.22
C ALA A 102 0.18 -3.94 -7.31
N ALA A 103 -0.34 -4.33 -8.49
CA ALA A 103 -1.76 -4.57 -8.68
C ALA A 103 -2.25 -5.77 -7.84
N ALA A 104 -1.55 -6.90 -7.88
CA ALA A 104 -1.92 -8.12 -7.15
C ALA A 104 -1.85 -7.96 -5.63
N SER A 105 -0.98 -7.07 -5.13
CA SER A 105 -0.88 -6.71 -3.71
C SER A 105 -2.05 -5.85 -3.22
N PHE A 106 -2.81 -5.23 -4.12
CA PHE A 106 -3.96 -4.41 -3.76
C PHE A 106 -5.20 -5.29 -3.60
N GLN A 107 -5.69 -5.89 -4.69
CA GLN A 107 -6.88 -6.76 -4.73
C GLN A 107 -6.79 -7.72 -5.94
N GLU A 108 -7.77 -8.63 -6.10
CA GLU A 108 -7.91 -9.53 -7.27
C GLU A 108 -6.67 -10.41 -7.59
N THR A 109 -5.89 -10.78 -6.57
CA THR A 109 -4.58 -11.45 -6.68
C THR A 109 -4.58 -12.65 -7.64
N THR A 110 -5.55 -13.57 -7.52
CA THR A 110 -5.63 -14.77 -8.37
C THR A 110 -5.78 -14.41 -9.85
N ARG A 111 -6.65 -13.45 -10.17
CA ARG A 111 -6.89 -13.05 -11.55
C ARG A 111 -5.66 -12.38 -12.15
N ILE A 112 -5.07 -11.43 -11.42
CA ILE A 112 -3.92 -10.64 -11.89
C ILE A 112 -2.71 -11.53 -12.13
N LEU A 113 -2.39 -12.42 -11.19
CA LEU A 113 -1.25 -13.34 -11.35
C LEU A 113 -1.48 -14.34 -12.49
N THR A 114 -2.71 -14.80 -12.69
CA THR A 114 -3.05 -15.69 -13.81
C THR A 114 -2.85 -14.99 -15.15
N GLU A 115 -3.36 -13.76 -15.29
CA GLU A 115 -3.20 -12.96 -16.51
C GLU A 115 -1.73 -12.65 -16.78
N ALA A 116 -0.97 -12.28 -15.75
CA ALA A 116 0.47 -12.07 -15.87
C ALA A 116 1.22 -13.33 -16.32
N ALA A 117 0.85 -14.51 -15.79
CA ALA A 117 1.46 -15.79 -16.18
C ALA A 117 1.13 -16.18 -17.63
N VAL A 118 -0.12 -15.99 -18.06
CA VAL A 118 -0.56 -16.28 -19.44
C VAL A 118 0.13 -15.37 -20.44
N ASN A 119 0.28 -14.08 -20.10
CA ASN A 119 0.91 -13.09 -20.96
C ASN A 119 2.46 -13.08 -20.87
N GLY A 120 3.05 -13.87 -19.96
CA GLY A 120 4.50 -13.84 -19.70
C GLY A 120 4.99 -12.46 -19.24
N ALA A 121 4.18 -11.74 -18.46
CA ALA A 121 4.47 -10.37 -18.07
C ALA A 121 5.73 -10.28 -17.20
N VAL A 122 6.53 -9.24 -17.43
CA VAL A 122 7.76 -8.97 -16.67
C VAL A 122 7.57 -7.68 -15.89
N ASP A 123 7.82 -7.73 -14.58
CA ASP A 123 7.78 -6.56 -13.72
C ASP A 123 9.16 -5.93 -13.60
N HIS A 124 9.27 -4.64 -13.89
CA HIS A 124 10.53 -3.90 -13.88
C HIS A 124 10.86 -3.25 -12.54
N LEU A 125 10.02 -3.40 -11.50
CA LEU A 125 10.26 -2.92 -10.14
C LEU A 125 10.59 -1.41 -10.07
N LEU A 126 9.88 -0.59 -10.85
CA LEU A 126 10.12 0.86 -10.91
C LEU A 126 9.36 1.63 -9.82
N GLY A 127 8.39 0.98 -9.18
CA GLY A 127 7.49 1.55 -8.20
C GLY A 127 7.91 1.32 -6.75
N LEU A 128 7.21 2.02 -5.86
CA LEU A 128 7.44 1.92 -4.41
C LEU A 128 7.08 0.52 -3.89
N LYS A 129 5.88 0.02 -4.22
CA LYS A 129 5.34 -1.22 -3.65
C LYS A 129 6.14 -2.45 -4.07
N GLU A 130 6.51 -2.55 -5.34
CA GLU A 130 7.28 -3.70 -5.82
C GLU A 130 8.62 -3.84 -5.09
N ASN A 131 9.33 -2.73 -4.90
CA ASN A 131 10.62 -2.74 -4.20
C ASN A 131 10.46 -3.12 -2.72
N VAL A 132 9.41 -2.65 -2.05
CA VAL A 132 9.09 -3.05 -0.67
C VAL A 132 8.81 -4.55 -0.59
N ILE A 133 7.99 -5.10 -1.50
CA ILE A 133 7.63 -6.53 -1.53
C ILE A 133 8.88 -7.41 -1.69
N ILE A 134 9.81 -7.01 -2.55
CA ILE A 134 11.04 -7.76 -2.83
C ILE A 134 12.14 -7.49 -1.78
N GLY A 135 11.96 -6.49 -0.91
CA GLY A 135 12.96 -6.10 0.09
C GLY A 135 14.16 -5.33 -0.48
N LYS A 136 14.00 -4.67 -1.64
CA LYS A 136 14.98 -3.74 -2.22
C LYS A 136 14.75 -2.33 -1.70
N LEU A 137 15.79 -1.50 -1.79
CA LEU A 137 15.65 -0.08 -1.49
C LEU A 137 14.61 0.55 -2.42
N ILE A 138 13.72 1.33 -1.82
CA ILE A 138 12.67 2.02 -2.56
C ILE A 138 13.27 3.14 -3.42
N PRO A 139 12.66 3.47 -4.57
CA PRO A 139 13.08 4.58 -5.43
C PRO A 139 12.60 5.92 -4.83
N ALA A 140 12.98 6.19 -3.58
CA ALA A 140 12.80 7.50 -2.97
C ALA A 140 13.90 8.42 -3.52
N ARG A 141 13.55 9.62 -3.98
CA ARG A 141 14.51 10.65 -4.42
C ARG A 141 15.39 11.20 -3.28
N ALA A 142 15.51 10.47 -2.17
CA ALA A 142 16.27 10.80 -0.98
C ALA A 142 17.54 9.95 -0.91
N ARG A 143 18.63 10.51 -0.36
CA ARG A 143 19.82 9.71 -0.04
C ARG A 143 19.51 8.86 1.18
N VAL A 144 19.55 7.54 1.01
CA VAL A 144 19.39 6.59 2.11
C VAL A 144 20.78 6.08 2.47
N THR A 145 21.28 6.45 3.66
CA THR A 145 22.48 5.83 4.22
C THR A 145 22.06 4.54 4.90
N VAL A 146 22.39 3.40 4.30
CA VAL A 146 22.16 2.09 4.92
C VAL A 146 23.39 1.82 5.79
N PRO A 147 23.24 1.64 7.12
CA PRO A 147 24.36 1.20 7.95
C PRO A 147 24.83 -0.15 7.41
N GLU A 148 26.15 -0.35 7.31
CA GLU A 148 26.70 -1.64 6.92
C GLU A 148 26.12 -2.72 7.84
N ARG A 149 25.49 -3.72 7.25
CA ARG A 149 25.09 -4.91 8.00
C ARG A 149 26.37 -5.50 8.55
N ARG A 150 26.60 -5.37 9.86
CA ARG A 150 27.68 -6.07 10.54
C ARG A 150 27.48 -7.55 10.24
N THR A 151 28.34 -8.12 9.41
CA THR A 151 28.37 -9.56 9.19
C THR A 151 28.60 -10.17 10.56
N VAL A 152 27.72 -11.06 11.00
CA VAL A 152 27.79 -11.68 12.34
C VAL A 152 29.10 -12.46 12.58
N ALA A 153 29.93 -12.59 11.55
CA ALA A 153 31.24 -13.23 11.55
C ALA A 153 32.34 -12.47 12.33
N GLU A 154 32.09 -11.24 12.81
CA GLU A 154 33.02 -10.54 13.72
C GLU A 154 32.74 -10.75 15.21
N PHE A 155 31.72 -11.52 15.57
CA PHE A 155 31.76 -12.18 16.88
C PHE A 155 32.85 -13.24 16.80
N MET A 156 34.06 -12.84 17.21
CA MET A 156 35.21 -13.71 17.43
C MET A 156 34.74 -15.05 17.98
N VAL A 157 34.70 -16.08 17.14
CA VAL A 157 34.67 -17.45 17.64
C VAL A 157 36.01 -17.63 18.33
N PRO A 158 36.05 -17.87 19.66
CA PRO A 158 37.32 -18.05 20.35
C PRO A 158 38.12 -19.16 19.64
N PRO A 159 39.44 -18.99 19.41
CA PRO A 159 40.24 -19.97 18.68
C PRO A 159 40.13 -21.40 19.23
N GLY A 160 39.81 -21.53 20.53
CA GLY A 160 39.59 -22.82 21.19
C GLY A 160 38.37 -23.61 20.70
N LEU A 161 37.39 -22.99 20.04
CA LEU A 161 36.24 -23.69 19.45
C LEU A 161 36.47 -24.12 17.98
N LEU A 162 37.52 -23.59 17.33
CA LEU A 162 37.91 -23.91 15.96
C LEU A 162 39.06 -24.93 15.89
N ALA A 163 39.75 -25.16 17.01
CA ALA A 163 40.72 -26.23 17.15
C ALA A 163 40.01 -27.57 17.41
N GLY A 164 39.57 -28.22 16.33
CA GLY A 164 39.37 -29.66 16.33
C GLY A 164 40.71 -30.36 16.53
N GLY A 165 41.20 -30.39 17.77
CA GLY A 165 42.33 -31.18 18.18
C GLY A 165 41.90 -32.62 18.33
N GLU A 166 42.42 -33.50 17.47
CA GLU A 166 42.42 -34.94 17.70
C GLU A 166 43.20 -35.22 18.99
N GLY A 167 42.48 -35.49 20.07
CA GLY A 167 43.03 -35.88 21.36
C GLY A 167 41.89 -36.13 22.34
N GLU A 168 41.75 -37.36 22.80
CA GLU A 168 40.81 -37.73 23.86
C GLU A 168 41.09 -36.88 25.11
N PRO A 169 40.10 -36.20 25.72
CA PRO A 169 40.33 -35.51 26.97
C PRO A 169 40.38 -36.53 28.12
N GLU A 170 41.54 -36.64 28.78
CA GLU A 170 41.59 -37.26 30.11
C GLU A 170 40.82 -36.39 31.11
N GLU A 171 39.97 -37.05 31.90
CA GLU A 171 39.06 -36.41 32.84
C GLU A 171 39.83 -35.80 34.03
N GLY A 172 39.68 -34.49 34.18
CA GLY A 172 39.86 -33.79 35.44
C GLY A 172 41.11 -32.94 35.53
N GLU A 173 41.01 -31.66 35.16
CA GLU A 173 41.51 -30.52 35.97
C GLU A 173 41.26 -29.12 35.34
N LEU A 174 40.11 -28.81 34.73
CA LEU A 174 39.90 -27.46 34.15
C LEU A 174 38.47 -26.94 34.33
N VAL A 175 38.01 -26.78 35.58
CA VAL A 175 36.69 -26.15 35.88
C VAL A 175 36.84 -24.77 36.57
N GLY A 176 38.07 -24.31 36.87
CA GLY A 176 38.29 -23.07 37.64
C GLY A 176 38.35 -21.79 36.81
N GLU A 177 39.10 -21.76 35.71
CA GLU A 177 39.52 -20.50 35.08
C GLU A 177 38.62 -20.04 33.92
N ALA A 178 37.97 -20.96 33.21
CA ALA A 178 37.12 -20.62 32.05
C ALA A 178 35.80 -19.91 32.44
N ALA A 179 35.30 -20.13 33.66
CA ALA A 179 34.02 -19.54 34.10
C ALA A 179 34.14 -18.05 34.48
N GLN A 180 35.31 -17.60 34.93
CA GLN A 180 35.50 -16.21 35.39
C GLN A 180 35.63 -15.23 34.21
N GLY A 181 36.29 -15.63 33.12
CA GLY A 181 36.41 -14.78 31.92
C GLY A 181 35.08 -14.55 31.19
N LEU A 182 34.20 -15.55 31.19
CA LEU A 182 32.87 -15.45 30.55
C LEU A 182 31.95 -14.44 31.25
N THR A 183 32.08 -14.27 32.57
CA THR A 183 31.26 -13.30 33.31
C THR A 183 31.68 -11.84 33.09
N GLU A 184 32.97 -11.57 32.88
CA GLU A 184 33.45 -10.21 32.63
C GLU A 184 33.15 -9.74 31.20
N GLU A 185 33.31 -10.60 30.20
CA GLU A 185 33.04 -10.24 28.80
C GLU A 185 31.55 -10.08 28.48
N LEU A 186 30.68 -10.88 29.11
CA LEU A 186 29.22 -10.71 28.99
C LEU A 186 28.74 -9.42 29.68
N SER A 187 29.41 -8.98 30.75
CA SER A 187 29.13 -7.72 31.42
C SER A 187 29.52 -6.52 30.55
N ALA A 188 30.65 -6.60 29.84
CA ALA A 188 31.07 -5.58 28.88
C ALA A 188 30.10 -5.47 27.67
N LEU A 189 29.55 -6.61 27.22
CA LEU A 189 28.55 -6.64 26.15
C LEU A 189 27.21 -6.04 26.57
N ALA A 190 26.82 -6.19 27.85
CA ALA A 190 25.63 -5.56 28.42
C ALA A 190 25.74 -4.02 28.51
N ILE A 191 26.94 -3.49 28.79
CA ILE A 191 27.21 -2.05 28.84
C ILE A 191 27.13 -1.41 27.43
N ALA A 192 27.54 -2.13 26.38
CA ALA A 192 27.49 -1.62 25.01
C ALA A 192 26.06 -1.48 24.44
N PHE A 193 25.05 -2.08 25.08
CA PHE A 193 23.64 -1.98 24.71
C PHE A 193 22.87 -0.86 25.45
N GLN A 194 23.55 -0.09 26.31
CA GLN A 194 22.92 1.01 27.04
C GLN A 194 22.69 2.19 26.09
N VAL A 195 21.43 2.40 25.71
CA VAL A 195 20.96 3.59 24.97
C VAL A 195 21.29 4.85 25.80
N PRO A 196 21.98 5.87 25.26
CA PRO A 196 22.25 7.09 26.01
C PRO A 196 20.94 7.82 26.33
N PRO A 197 20.77 8.42 27.52
CA PRO A 197 19.54 9.13 27.85
C PRO A 197 19.54 10.53 27.21
N GLY A 198 18.46 10.87 26.51
CA GLY A 198 17.99 12.25 26.32
C GLY A 198 18.18 12.88 24.94
N GLU A 199 17.10 12.90 24.16
CA GLU A 199 16.49 14.16 23.68
C GLU A 199 14.98 13.88 23.51
N GLU A 200 14.19 14.28 24.51
CA GLU A 200 12.73 14.15 24.54
C GLU A 200 12.10 15.13 23.53
N GLY A 201 11.74 14.62 22.35
CA GLY A 201 10.74 15.23 21.48
C GLY A 201 9.39 14.56 21.75
N LEU A 202 8.48 15.30 22.41
CA LEU A 202 7.13 14.89 22.77
C LEU A 202 6.40 14.14 21.65
N VAL A 203 6.12 12.85 21.87
CA VAL A 203 5.04 12.11 21.20
C VAL A 203 4.11 11.67 22.31
N GLU A 204 2.92 12.28 22.39
CA GLU A 204 1.85 11.78 23.26
C GLU A 204 1.35 10.43 22.71
N GLU A 205 1.45 9.39 23.51
CA GLU A 205 0.82 8.09 23.28
C GLU A 205 -0.70 8.23 23.42
N PRO A 206 -1.52 7.70 22.48
CA PRO A 206 -2.96 7.63 22.70
C PRO A 206 -3.27 6.54 23.74
N GLY A 207 -3.93 6.94 24.83
CA GLY A 207 -4.29 6.04 25.92
C GLY A 207 -5.13 4.83 25.47
N GLU A 208 -4.70 3.65 25.89
CA GLU A 208 -5.45 2.40 25.79
C GLU A 208 -6.71 2.46 26.66
N GLU A 209 -7.89 2.31 26.06
CA GLU A 209 -9.11 2.00 26.81
C GLU A 209 -9.10 0.51 27.22
N PRO A 210 -9.35 0.17 28.49
CA PRO A 210 -9.38 -1.22 28.92
C PRO A 210 -10.67 -1.91 28.44
N VAL A 211 -10.49 -3.04 27.77
CA VAL A 211 -11.55 -3.97 27.36
C VAL A 211 -12.22 -4.57 28.61
N GLY A 212 -13.45 -4.14 28.89
CA GLY A 212 -14.29 -4.68 29.96
C GLY A 212 -14.95 -6.01 29.58
N GLY A 213 -14.84 -7.00 30.47
CA GLY A 213 -15.53 -8.30 30.38
C GLY A 213 -17.05 -8.21 30.64
N PRO A 214 -17.78 -9.34 30.51
CA PRO A 214 -19.24 -9.33 30.47
C PRO A 214 -19.83 -9.18 31.88
N GLY A 215 -20.62 -8.12 32.09
CA GLY A 215 -21.34 -7.85 33.33
C GLY A 215 -22.82 -7.55 33.07
N GLU A 216 -23.65 -8.42 33.65
CA GLU A 216 -24.98 -8.21 34.26
C GLU A 216 -26.00 -7.24 33.63
N GLU A 217 -27.12 -7.80 33.20
CA GLU A 217 -28.38 -7.10 32.92
C GLU A 217 -28.99 -6.52 34.20
N PRO A 218 -29.51 -5.27 34.20
CA PRO A 218 -30.38 -4.81 35.27
C PRO A 218 -31.84 -5.14 34.96
N ASN A 219 -32.45 -5.83 35.93
CA ASN A 219 -33.87 -6.05 36.10
C ASN A 219 -34.55 -4.75 36.59
N GLU A 220 -35.46 -4.17 35.80
CA GLU A 220 -36.50 -3.27 36.32
C GLU A 220 -37.86 -3.80 35.89
N GLY A 221 -38.63 -4.23 36.88
CA GLY A 221 -39.99 -4.71 36.72
C GLY A 221 -41.04 -3.63 36.97
N SER A 222 -42.20 -3.89 36.35
CA SER A 222 -43.57 -3.53 36.76
C SER A 222 -44.10 -2.12 36.48
N GLY A 223 -45.07 -2.08 35.56
CA GLY A 223 -46.03 -0.99 35.32
C GLY A 223 -47.06 -1.42 34.28
N GLU A 224 -48.15 -2.03 34.75
CA GLU A 224 -49.27 -2.59 33.98
C GLU A 224 -50.13 -1.53 33.27
N GLY A 225 -50.79 -1.92 32.16
CA GLY A 225 -52.09 -1.36 31.76
C GLY A 225 -52.31 -1.16 30.24
N PRO A 226 -53.43 -1.63 29.65
CA PRO A 226 -53.56 -1.83 28.20
C PRO A 226 -54.24 -0.66 27.49
N VAL A 227 -54.00 -0.50 26.18
CA VAL A 227 -54.89 0.30 25.31
C VAL A 227 -55.22 -0.50 24.06
N GLU A 228 -56.51 -0.81 23.93
CA GLU A 228 -57.16 -1.45 22.79
C GLU A 228 -57.06 -0.60 21.51
N GLY A 229 -57.11 -1.26 20.34
CA GLY A 229 -57.49 -0.65 19.07
C GLY A 229 -58.97 -0.23 19.05
N PRO A 230 -59.60 0.09 17.89
CA PRO A 230 -59.31 -0.38 16.53
C PRO A 230 -59.33 0.73 15.46
N GLY A 231 -59.07 0.40 14.19
CA GLY A 231 -59.28 1.33 13.08
C GLY A 231 -58.70 0.86 11.74
N GLU A 232 -59.50 0.08 11.05
CA GLU A 232 -59.40 -0.40 9.65
C GLU A 232 -59.28 0.71 8.59
N GLU A 233 -58.98 0.26 7.36
CA GLU A 233 -59.10 0.89 6.02
C GLU A 233 -57.82 1.48 5.41
N ALA A 234 -57.54 1.33 4.12
CA ALA A 234 -57.93 0.40 3.07
C ALA A 234 -56.97 0.68 1.89
N VAL A 235 -56.67 -0.35 1.11
CA VAL A 235 -55.82 -0.34 -0.08
C VAL A 235 -56.59 0.24 -1.28
N ALA A 236 -55.97 1.11 -2.09
CA ALA A 236 -56.46 1.41 -3.43
C ALA A 236 -55.35 1.97 -4.37
N GLU A 237 -54.91 1.13 -5.30
CA GLU A 237 -54.63 1.43 -6.73
C GLU A 237 -54.76 0.09 -7.48
N PRO A 238 -54.97 0.03 -8.82
CA PRO A 238 -55.04 1.12 -9.81
C PRO A 238 -56.29 1.03 -10.73
N ASP A 239 -56.57 2.10 -11.49
CA ASP A 239 -57.42 2.01 -12.69
C ASP A 239 -56.60 2.35 -13.95
N SER A 240 -56.82 1.51 -14.94
CA SER A 240 -56.30 1.54 -16.30
C SER A 240 -57.30 2.19 -17.27
N GLU A 241 -56.81 3.08 -18.14
CA GLU A 241 -57.33 3.30 -19.51
C GLU A 241 -56.17 3.57 -20.47
#